data_AF-A0A544QL70-F1
#
_entry.id   AF-A0A544QL70-F1
#
_cell.length_a   1.000
_cell.length_b   1.000
_cell.length_c   1.000
_cell.angle_alpha   90.00
_cell.angle_beta   90.00
_cell.angle_gamma   90.00
#
_symmetry.space_group_name_H-M   'P 1'
#
loop_
_entity.id
_entity.type
_entity.pdbx_description
1 polymer ?
#
loop_
_entity_poly.entity_id
_entity_poly.type
_entity_poly.pdbx_seq_one_letter_code
_entity_poly.pdbx_strand_id
1 'polypeptide(L)'
;MVRRESGRDLLTDSRLELVQHLDQHGSAVDSVSDLARQLDRDKGAVSKDLNRLAELDVIEYEGSGDGTAKRPQLKHDHVVVEPVVY
;
A
#
# COMPACT_ATOMS: atom_id res chain seq x y z
N MET A 1 -0.45 -22.77 -16.55
CA MET A 1 0.08 -21.52 -17.15
C MET A 1 0.29 -20.52 -16.03
N VAL A 2 1.52 -20.32 -15.57
CA VAL A 2 1.82 -19.29 -14.55
C VAL A 2 1.99 -17.97 -15.31
N ARG A 3 1.01 -17.08 -15.20
CA ARG A 3 1.10 -15.73 -15.76
C ARG A 3 2.12 -14.98 -14.92
N ARG A 4 3.32 -14.75 -15.44
CA ARG A 4 4.30 -13.86 -14.81
C ARG A 4 3.85 -12.43 -15.06
N GLU A 5 3.22 -11.82 -14.07
CA GLU A 5 3.02 -10.37 -14.04
C GLU A 5 4.36 -9.73 -13.69
N SER A 6 4.80 -8.72 -14.45
CA SER A 6 6.10 -8.09 -14.20
C SER A 6 6.04 -7.30 -12.90
N GLY A 7 7.16 -7.10 -12.18
CA GLY A 7 7.18 -6.30 -10.96
C GLY A 7 6.61 -4.88 -11.13
N ARG A 8 6.73 -4.30 -12.34
CA ARG A 8 6.11 -3.02 -12.73
C ARG A 8 4.59 -3.08 -12.89
N ASP A 9 4.02 -4.23 -13.29
CA ASP A 9 2.57 -4.41 -13.36
C ASP A 9 1.97 -4.52 -11.95
N LEU A 10 2.76 -5.05 -11.01
CA LEU A 10 2.38 -5.24 -9.62
C LEU A 10 2.56 -3.99 -8.76
N LEU A 11 3.56 -3.15 -9.04
CA LEU A 11 3.78 -1.86 -8.38
C LEU A 11 3.68 -0.73 -9.39
N THR A 12 2.45 -0.34 -9.72
CA THR A 12 2.18 0.86 -10.51
C THR A 12 2.66 2.11 -9.75
N ASP A 13 2.87 3.21 -10.46
CA ASP A 13 3.27 4.50 -9.86
C ASP A 13 2.37 4.89 -8.68
N SER A 14 1.05 4.68 -8.82
CA SER A 14 0.08 4.95 -7.76
C SER A 14 0.24 4.07 -6.51
N ARG A 15 0.70 2.83 -6.65
CA ARG A 15 0.99 1.94 -5.51
C ARG A 15 2.36 2.24 -4.91
N LEU A 16 3.33 2.61 -5.74
CA LEU A 16 4.64 3.03 -5.29
C LEU A 16 4.55 4.32 -4.45
N GLU A 17 3.71 5.28 -4.86
CA GLU A 17 3.42 6.49 -4.07
C GLU A 17 2.86 6.16 -2.68
N LEU A 18 1.94 5.20 -2.59
CA LEU A 18 1.39 4.75 -1.29
C LEU A 18 2.47 4.13 -0.41
N VAL A 19 3.33 3.27 -0.98
CA VAL A 19 4.45 2.64 -0.26
C VAL A 19 5.43 3.71 0.24
N GLN A 20 5.82 4.66 -0.62
CA GLN A 20 6.73 5.75 -0.25
C GLN A 20 6.14 6.65 0.83
N HIS A 21 4.85 6.97 0.76
CA HIS A 21 4.20 7.79 1.78
C HIS A 21 4.10 7.07 3.12
N LEU A 22 3.78 5.78 3.12
CA LEU A 22 3.77 4.97 4.35
C LEU A 22 5.17 4.79 4.95
N ASP A 23 6.21 4.71 4.11
CA ASP A 23 7.60 4.68 4.55
C ASP A 23 8.02 5.98 5.24
N GLN A 24 7.72 7.12 4.62
CA GLN A 24 8.15 8.44 5.10
C GLN A 24 7.27 8.98 6.23
N HIS A 25 5.98 8.64 6.24
CA HIS A 25 4.96 9.29 7.07
C HIS A 25 3.99 8.31 7.74
N GLY A 26 4.26 6.99 7.73
CA GLY A 26 3.32 5.97 8.22
C GLY A 26 2.89 6.17 9.67
N SER A 27 3.74 6.76 10.53
CA SER A 27 3.36 7.09 11.90
C SER A 27 2.23 8.12 12.02
N ALA A 28 2.02 8.94 10.99
CA ALA A 28 0.98 9.97 10.91
C ALA A 28 -0.26 9.53 10.11
N VAL A 29 -0.31 8.29 9.62
CA VAL A 29 -1.45 7.73 8.91
C VAL A 29 -2.32 6.97 9.90
N ASP A 30 -3.54 7.44 10.13
CA ASP A 30 -4.45 6.82 11.12
C ASP A 30 -5.45 5.85 10.48
N SER A 31 -5.72 5.99 9.17
CA SER A 31 -6.65 5.13 8.46
C SER A 31 -6.51 5.25 6.94
N VAL A 32 -7.18 4.36 6.20
CA VAL A 32 -7.31 4.47 4.73
C VAL A 32 -7.89 5.81 4.28
N SER A 33 -8.87 6.36 5.03
CA SER A 33 -9.51 7.62 4.64
C SER A 33 -8.60 8.82 4.91
N ASP A 34 -7.75 8.71 5.92
CA ASP A 34 -6.75 9.71 6.27
C ASP A 34 -5.61 9.72 5.24
N LEU A 35 -5.06 8.55 4.90
CA LEU A 35 -4.07 8.43 3.83
C LEU A 35 -4.55 9.01 2.50
N ALA A 36 -5.81 8.73 2.13
CA ALA A 36 -6.42 9.29 0.93
C ALA A 36 -6.48 10.82 0.95
N ARG A 37 -6.76 11.43 2.10
CA ARG A 37 -6.74 12.90 2.27
C ARG A 37 -5.33 13.47 2.20
N GLN A 38 -4.35 12.81 2.81
CA GLN A 38 -2.96 13.26 2.79
C GLN A 38 -2.38 13.27 1.37
N LEU A 39 -2.80 12.33 0.52
CA LEU A 39 -2.39 12.23 -0.88
C LEU A 39 -3.30 12.98 -1.85
N ASP A 40 -4.36 13.64 -1.39
CA ASP A 40 -5.41 14.25 -2.23
C ASP A 40 -5.98 13.27 -3.28
N ARG A 41 -6.27 12.04 -2.87
CA ARG A 41 -6.75 10.94 -3.73
C ARG A 41 -8.13 10.46 -3.32
N ASP A 42 -8.84 9.90 -4.30
CA ASP A 42 -10.09 9.19 -4.03
C ASP A 42 -9.86 7.99 -3.08
N LYS A 43 -10.68 7.92 -2.02
CA LYS A 43 -10.59 6.86 -1.01
C LYS A 43 -10.80 5.47 -1.61
N GLY A 44 -11.71 5.32 -2.57
CA GLY A 44 -11.99 4.03 -3.22
C GLY A 44 -10.78 3.52 -4.00
N ALA A 45 -10.14 4.40 -4.76
CA ALA A 45 -8.90 4.10 -5.48
C ALA A 45 -7.77 3.71 -4.51
N VAL A 46 -7.56 4.48 -3.44
CA VAL A 46 -6.55 4.17 -2.40
C VAL A 46 -6.82 2.81 -1.76
N SER A 47 -8.07 2.54 -1.37
CA SER A 47 -8.48 1.25 -0.79
C SER A 47 -8.18 0.08 -1.74
N LYS A 48 -8.47 0.23 -3.03
CA LYS A 48 -8.20 -0.80 -4.04
C LYS A 48 -6.70 -1.07 -4.18
N ASP A 49 -5.89 -0.03 -4.21
CA ASP A 49 -4.43 -0.13 -4.29
C ASP A 49 -3.82 -0.75 -3.03
N LEU A 50 -4.26 -0.34 -1.84
CA LEU A 50 -3.82 -0.93 -0.57
C LEU A 50 -4.22 -2.40 -0.44
N ASN A 51 -5.43 -2.78 -0.89
CA ASN A 51 -5.81 -4.19 -0.92
C ASN A 51 -4.89 -5.01 -1.82
N ARG A 52 -4.51 -4.46 -2.99
CA ARG A 52 -3.55 -5.13 -3.86
C ARG A 52 -2.17 -5.24 -3.20
N LEU A 53 -1.72 -4.21 -2.48
CA LEU A 53 -0.47 -4.24 -1.73
C LEU A 53 -0.50 -5.26 -0.58
N ALA A 54 -1.65 -5.41 0.09
CA ALA A 54 -1.85 -6.42 1.14
C ALA A 54 -1.84 -7.85 0.57
N GLU A 55 -2.47 -8.08 -0.58
CA GLU A 55 -2.40 -9.37 -1.30
C GLU A 55 -0.97 -9.75 -1.69
N LEU A 56 -0.12 -8.75 -1.90
CA LEU A 56 1.31 -8.92 -2.21
C LEU A 56 2.19 -8.95 -0.95
N ASP A 57 1.59 -8.99 0.25
CA ASP A 57 2.29 -8.97 1.54
C ASP A 57 3.20 -7.73 1.76
N VAL A 58 2.96 -6.63 1.05
CA VAL A 58 3.74 -5.39 1.17
C VAL A 58 3.28 -4.56 2.39
N ILE A 59 1.97 -4.51 2.62
CA ILE A 59 1.37 -3.82 3.75
C ILE A 59 0.51 -4.78 4.57
N GLU A 60 0.27 -4.41 5.82
CA GLU A 60 -0.74 -5.02 6.67
C GLU A 60 -1.66 -3.95 7.25
N TYR A 61 -2.77 -4.38 7.85
CA TYR A 61 -3.69 -3.50 8.54
C TYR A 61 -3.60 -3.74 10.04
N GLU A 62 -3.27 -2.70 10.79
CA GLU A 62 -3.41 -2.65 12.23
C GLU A 62 -4.87 -2.30 12.58
N GLY A 63 -5.45 -3.04 13.53
CA GLY A 63 -6.82 -2.85 14.03
C GLY A 63 -7.86 -3.83 13.45
N SER A 64 -8.70 -4.39 14.32
CA SER A 64 -9.61 -5.51 14.01
C SER A 64 -10.89 -5.12 13.24
N GLY A 65 -11.19 -3.83 13.08
CA GLY A 65 -12.43 -3.37 12.44
C GLY A 65 -13.67 -3.36 13.35
N ASP A 66 -13.54 -3.76 14.61
CA ASP A 66 -14.59 -3.72 15.65
C ASP A 66 -14.77 -2.30 16.23
N GLY A 67 -14.95 -1.31 15.35
CA GLY A 67 -15.09 0.11 15.70
C GLY A 67 -13.78 0.92 15.68
N THR A 68 -12.62 0.26 15.52
CA THR A 68 -11.35 0.94 15.25
C THR A 68 -11.10 0.98 13.74
N ALA A 69 -10.74 2.15 13.21
CA ALA A 69 -10.40 2.29 11.81
C ALA A 69 -9.17 1.43 11.47
N LYS A 70 -9.22 0.71 10.35
CA LYS A 70 -8.07 -0.07 9.87
C LYS A 70 -6.96 0.89 9.46
N ARG A 71 -5.82 0.77 10.11
CA ARG A 71 -4.63 1.56 9.86
C ARG A 71 -3.68 0.78 8.96
N PRO A 72 -3.43 1.23 7.72
CA PRO A 72 -2.46 0.57 6.85
C PRO A 72 -1.03 0.87 7.33
N GLN A 73 -0.18 -0.15 7.36
CA GLN A 73 1.24 -0.03 7.69
C GLN A 73 2.09 -0.93 6.80
N LEU A 74 3.36 -0.58 6.57
CA LEU A 74 4.28 -1.46 5.86
C LEU A 74 4.55 -2.70 6.73
N LYS A 75 4.48 -3.88 6.11
CA LYS A 75 4.71 -5.16 6.81
C LYS A 75 6.19 -5.38 7.11
N HIS A 76 7.07 -4.73 6.35
CA HIS A 76 8.51 -4.83 6.46
C HIS A 76 9.10 -3.42 6.52
N ASP A 77 10.10 -3.21 7.39
CA ASP A 77 10.82 -1.93 7.51
C ASP A 77 11.59 -1.55 6.23
N HIS A 78 11.72 -2.47 5.27
CA HIS A 78 12.40 -2.24 4.00
C HIS A 78 11.73 -3.03 2.87
N VAL A 79 11.05 -2.33 1.96
CA VAL A 79 10.52 -2.93 0.71
C VAL A 79 11.54 -2.69 -0.40
N VAL A 80 12.39 -3.67 -0.69
CA VAL A 80 13.32 -3.60 -1.82
C VAL A 80 12.58 -4.01 -3.09
N VAL A 81 12.27 -3.02 -3.94
CA VAL A 81 11.71 -3.26 -5.28
C VAL A 81 12.86 -3.23 -6.28
N GLU A 82 13.43 -4.40 -6.60
CA GLU A 82 14.40 -4.49 -7.69
C GLU A 82 13.68 -4.71 -9.03
N PRO A 83 13.78 -3.79 -10.00
CA PRO A 83 13.28 -4.04 -11.34
C PRO A 83 14.13 -5.15 -11.98
N VAL A 84 13.50 -6.30 -12.24
CA VAL A 84 14.14 -7.35 -13.02
C VAL A 84 14.26 -6.85 -14.46
N VAL A 85 15.48 -6.46 -14.85
CA VAL A 85 15.82 -6.11 -16.23
C VAL A 85 16.07 -7.43 -16.96
N TYR A 86 15.27 -7.71 -18.00
CA TYR A 86 15.48 -8.82 -18.93
C TYR A 86 16.17 -8.30 -20.19
#